data_AF-A0A1C4DH50-F1
#
_entry.id   AF-A0A1C4DH50-F1
#
_cell.length_a   1.000
_cell.length_b   1.000
_cell.length_c   1.000
_cell.angle_alpha   90.00
_cell.angle_beta   90.00
_cell.angle_gamma   90.00
#
_symmetry.space_group_name_H-M   'P 1'
#
loop_
_entity.id
_entity.type
_entity.pdbx_description
1 polymer ?
#
loop_
_entity_poly.entity_id
_entity_poly.type
_entity_poly.pdbx_seq_one_letter_code
_entity_poly.pdbx_strand_id
1 'polypeptide(L)'
;MLRICICLFLLIAYAPVSLRAQHAALSSGSIRSWLDSTRSLPLAGGRRTAACYEMLWYDFRVARTATVEWMYGELIIPGGTVVPYSYYCLLSADGFYAGLQQKREGRQFIFSVWDAGGGKNNAAKMPADSQAVLLQAGHSVLLGRFGGEGSGVQTRWLFNWQTDSAYKLLTHLQCDTVAQTTTITLFFHDGQRWKMIAKVRRPHFISTTKGYASFLEDWSGRGDRRRRAVFYRQQWVRTTDGVWKQPAYAMVMNYTKKKVFNYGAVSCTDGGYFLVTGAGFTNFYAPDKTRLPYLGGGSPPVAVLPE
;
A
#
# COMPACT_ATOMS: atom_id res chain seq x y z
N MET A 1 -49.79 -26.53 -38.01
CA MET A 1 -49.63 -26.88 -36.58
C MET A 1 -48.35 -27.67 -36.40
N LEU A 2 -47.26 -27.06 -35.92
CA LEU A 2 -46.18 -27.78 -35.24
C LEU A 2 -45.38 -26.77 -34.39
N ARG A 3 -45.18 -27.14 -33.12
CA ARG A 3 -44.62 -26.33 -32.04
C ARG A 3 -43.11 -26.13 -32.20
N ILE A 4 -42.63 -24.90 -32.06
CA ILE A 4 -41.21 -24.60 -31.85
C ILE A 4 -41.05 -24.17 -30.39
N CYS A 5 -40.25 -24.93 -29.64
CA CYS A 5 -39.82 -24.62 -28.27
C CYS A 5 -38.97 -23.34 -28.26
N ILE A 6 -39.38 -22.36 -27.47
CA ILE A 6 -38.56 -21.20 -27.11
C ILE A 6 -37.85 -21.54 -25.80
N CYS A 7 -36.53 -21.79 -25.85
CA CYS A 7 -35.68 -21.78 -24.67
C CYS A 7 -35.42 -20.32 -24.27
N LEU A 8 -35.98 -19.91 -23.13
CA LEU A 8 -35.75 -18.62 -22.51
C LEU A 8 -34.42 -18.66 -21.72
N PHE A 9 -33.35 -18.11 -22.28
CA PHE A 9 -32.15 -17.79 -21.50
C PHE A 9 -32.35 -16.43 -20.81
N LEU A 10 -32.59 -16.45 -19.50
CA LEU A 10 -32.53 -15.25 -18.66
C LEU A 10 -31.06 -14.80 -18.54
N LEU A 11 -30.68 -13.79 -19.31
CA LEU A 11 -29.51 -12.97 -19.04
C LEU A 11 -29.88 -11.97 -17.94
N ILE A 12 -29.55 -12.29 -16.68
CA ILE A 12 -29.56 -11.30 -15.60
C ILE A 12 -28.37 -10.37 -15.85
N ALA A 13 -28.64 -9.22 -16.44
CA ALA A 13 -27.70 -8.12 -16.54
C ALA A 13 -27.41 -7.59 -15.12
N TYR A 14 -26.18 -7.76 -14.65
CA TYR A 14 -25.67 -7.03 -13.49
C TYR A 14 -25.50 -5.56 -13.90
N ALA A 15 -26.46 -4.72 -13.52
CA ALA A 15 -26.32 -3.27 -13.64
C ALA A 15 -25.23 -2.78 -12.66
N PRO A 16 -24.27 -1.94 -13.09
CA PRO A 16 -23.34 -1.32 -12.16
C PRO A 16 -24.11 -0.34 -11.27
N VAL A 17 -24.09 -0.58 -9.97
CA VAL A 17 -24.59 0.36 -8.97
C VAL A 17 -23.87 1.69 -9.17
N SER A 18 -24.63 2.75 -9.48
CA SER A 18 -24.06 4.06 -9.78
C SER A 18 -23.22 4.62 -8.62
N LEU A 19 -22.06 5.19 -8.93
CA LEU A 19 -21.10 5.81 -7.99
C LEU A 19 -21.75 6.85 -7.04
N ARG A 20 -22.87 7.47 -7.45
CA ARG A 20 -23.62 8.44 -6.63
C ARG A 20 -24.22 7.81 -5.36
N ALA A 21 -24.57 6.53 -5.39
CA ALA A 21 -25.10 5.83 -4.22
C ALA A 21 -24.01 5.52 -3.17
N GLN A 22 -22.74 5.44 -3.59
CA GLN A 22 -21.61 5.14 -2.70
C GLN A 22 -21.19 6.38 -1.87
N HIS A 23 -21.29 7.59 -2.45
CA HIS A 23 -21.02 8.84 -1.74
C HIS A 23 -22.06 9.16 -0.65
N ALA A 24 -23.35 8.90 -0.90
CA ALA A 24 -24.41 9.20 0.06
C ALA A 24 -24.31 8.35 1.35
N ALA A 25 -23.91 7.08 1.23
CA ALA A 25 -23.85 6.14 2.36
C ALA A 25 -22.73 6.44 3.38
N LEU A 26 -21.66 7.14 2.98
CA LEU A 26 -20.59 7.55 3.90
C LEU A 26 -20.98 8.80 4.71
N SER A 27 -21.92 9.61 4.22
CA SER A 27 -22.31 10.88 4.83
C SER A 27 -23.43 10.81 5.88
N SER A 28 -24.18 9.70 5.96
CA SER A 28 -25.42 9.62 6.76
C SER A 28 -25.35 8.71 8.00
N GLY A 29 -24.19 8.21 8.40
CA GLY A 29 -24.03 7.47 9.66
C GLY A 29 -24.81 6.15 9.77
N SER A 30 -25.48 5.68 8.71
CA SER A 30 -26.34 4.50 8.74
C SER A 30 -25.84 3.40 7.80
N ILE A 31 -24.76 2.72 8.17
CA ILE A 31 -24.33 1.49 7.48
C ILE A 31 -25.20 0.33 8.00
N ARG A 32 -26.34 0.05 7.34
CA ARG A 32 -27.08 -1.20 7.55
C ARG A 32 -26.55 -2.31 6.64
N SER A 33 -26.54 -3.51 7.21
CA SER A 33 -25.82 -4.75 6.87
C SER A 33 -26.31 -5.53 5.65
N TRP A 34 -25.40 -5.91 4.77
CA TRP A 34 -25.47 -7.10 3.92
C TRP A 34 -24.23 -7.96 4.19
N LEU A 35 -24.37 -8.83 5.19
CA LEU A 35 -23.42 -9.86 5.56
C LEU A 35 -23.39 -10.91 4.45
N ASP A 36 -22.22 -11.28 3.92
CA ASP A 36 -22.08 -12.60 3.27
C ASP A 36 -22.06 -13.66 4.39
N SER A 37 -23.22 -14.04 4.93
CA SER A 37 -23.34 -14.97 6.05
C SER A 37 -22.81 -16.39 5.78
N THR A 38 -22.23 -16.64 4.60
CA THR A 38 -21.78 -17.96 4.16
C THR A 38 -20.31 -18.28 4.46
N ARG A 39 -19.48 -17.32 4.92
CA ARG A 39 -18.03 -17.57 5.11
C ARG A 39 -17.62 -17.89 6.55
N SER A 40 -17.21 -19.12 6.80
CA SER A 40 -16.58 -19.50 8.07
C SER A 40 -15.26 -18.73 8.28
N LEU A 41 -15.23 -17.82 9.26
CA LEU A 41 -14.00 -17.19 9.72
C LEU A 41 -13.24 -18.19 10.61
N PRO A 42 -11.92 -18.41 10.41
CA PRO A 42 -11.14 -19.30 11.23
C PRO A 42 -11.24 -18.86 12.70
N LEU A 43 -11.33 -19.85 13.58
CA LEU A 43 -11.37 -19.63 15.02
C LEU A 43 -10.11 -18.87 15.46
N ALA A 44 -10.33 -17.79 16.21
CA ALA A 44 -9.24 -17.09 16.89
C ALA A 44 -8.45 -18.10 17.74
N GLY A 45 -7.11 -18.09 17.63
CA GLY A 45 -6.24 -19.02 18.36
C GLY A 45 -5.64 -20.18 17.55
N GLY A 46 -5.85 -20.24 16.23
CA GLY A 46 -5.21 -21.22 15.35
C GLY A 46 -3.70 -21.02 15.14
N ARG A 47 -3.05 -21.98 14.43
CA ARG A 47 -1.64 -21.88 14.00
C ARG A 47 -1.38 -20.59 13.22
N ARG A 48 -0.17 -20.03 13.33
CA ARG A 48 0.25 -18.86 12.54
C ARG A 48 0.09 -19.17 11.04
N THR A 49 -0.72 -18.38 10.37
CA THR A 49 -0.92 -18.35 8.92
C THR A 49 -0.05 -17.26 8.29
N ALA A 50 -0.09 -17.12 6.96
CA ALA A 50 0.55 -16.00 6.29
C ALA A 50 -0.10 -14.66 6.71
N ALA A 51 0.66 -13.56 6.64
CA ALA A 51 0.10 -12.24 6.85
C ALA A 51 -1.09 -11.99 5.92
N CYS A 52 -2.16 -11.40 6.45
CA CYS A 52 -3.29 -10.97 5.64
C CYS A 52 -3.09 -9.49 5.31
N TYR A 53 -3.20 -9.15 4.03
CA TYR A 53 -3.08 -7.77 3.58
C TYR A 53 -4.11 -7.50 2.49
N GLU A 54 -4.57 -6.24 2.46
CA GLU A 54 -5.33 -5.66 1.37
C GLU A 54 -4.41 -4.63 0.71
N MET A 55 -4.19 -4.73 -0.60
CA MET A 55 -3.25 -3.89 -1.33
C MET A 55 -3.94 -3.16 -2.49
N LEU A 56 -3.51 -1.92 -2.72
CA LEU A 56 -3.87 -1.13 -3.88
C LEU A 56 -2.66 -0.99 -4.78
N TRP A 57 -2.77 -1.46 -6.02
CA TRP A 57 -1.82 -1.18 -7.10
C TRP A 57 -2.31 -0.01 -7.92
N TYR A 58 -1.54 1.06 -8.00
CA TYR A 58 -1.98 2.26 -8.69
C TYR A 58 -1.50 2.27 -10.14
N ASP A 59 -2.37 2.73 -11.04
CA ASP A 59 -2.05 2.93 -12.45
C ASP A 59 -2.13 4.42 -12.78
N PHE A 60 -0.99 5.01 -13.14
CA PHE A 60 -0.84 6.43 -13.45
C PHE A 60 -1.04 6.78 -14.92
N ARG A 61 -1.40 5.80 -15.77
CA ARG A 61 -1.44 5.94 -17.24
C ARG A 61 -0.16 6.54 -17.83
N VAL A 62 0.96 6.24 -17.17
CA VAL A 62 2.29 6.51 -17.69
C VAL A 62 2.78 5.24 -18.37
N ALA A 63 3.52 5.39 -19.47
CA ALA A 63 4.20 4.26 -20.09
C ALA A 63 4.96 3.48 -19.01
N ARG A 64 4.83 2.15 -18.99
CA ARG A 64 5.46 1.29 -17.97
C ARG A 64 6.99 1.38 -17.97
N THR A 65 7.57 1.84 -19.07
CA THR A 65 9.00 2.08 -19.26
C THR A 65 9.46 3.47 -18.82
N ALA A 66 8.54 4.38 -18.49
CA ALA A 66 8.92 5.71 -18.04
C ALA A 66 9.57 5.63 -16.67
N THR A 67 10.68 6.34 -16.53
CA THR A 67 11.39 6.47 -15.26
C THR A 67 10.63 7.42 -14.34
N VAL A 68 10.36 6.95 -13.12
CA VAL A 68 9.78 7.76 -12.06
C VAL A 68 10.92 8.36 -11.25
N GLU A 69 10.87 9.67 -11.08
CA GLU A 69 11.83 10.45 -10.29
C GLU A 69 11.32 10.64 -8.87
N TRP A 70 10.03 10.93 -8.69
CA TRP A 70 9.44 11.13 -7.37
C TRP A 70 8.17 10.33 -7.16
N MET A 71 7.99 9.86 -5.93
CA MET A 71 6.76 9.23 -5.44
C MET A 71 6.29 9.97 -4.20
N TYR A 72 5.00 10.28 -4.13
CA TYR A 72 4.41 10.97 -2.99
C TYR A 72 3.09 10.33 -2.58
N GLY A 73 2.79 10.38 -1.29
CA GLY A 73 1.50 9.98 -0.77
C GLY A 73 1.27 10.52 0.64
N GLU A 74 0.01 10.50 1.06
CA GLU A 74 -0.41 10.77 2.43
C GLU A 74 -1.19 9.59 3.02
N LEU A 75 -1.07 9.40 4.34
CA LEU A 75 -1.92 8.46 5.07
C LEU A 75 -2.54 9.11 6.31
N ILE A 76 -3.73 8.66 6.68
CA ILE A 76 -4.40 8.97 7.96
C ILE A 76 -4.91 7.66 8.56
N ILE A 77 -4.57 7.38 9.82
CA ILE A 77 -5.08 6.23 10.56
C ILE A 77 -6.18 6.73 11.49
N PRO A 78 -7.46 6.37 11.28
CA PRO A 78 -8.53 6.87 12.12
C PRO A 78 -8.46 6.34 13.56
N GLY A 79 -8.96 7.13 14.50
CA GLY A 79 -9.16 6.72 15.88
C GLY A 79 -9.96 5.42 16.00
N GLY A 80 -9.67 4.60 17.02
CA GLY A 80 -10.41 3.37 17.30
C GLY A 80 -10.11 2.17 16.38
N THR A 81 -9.25 2.32 15.38
CA THR A 81 -8.85 1.21 14.48
C THR A 81 -7.38 0.80 14.63
N VAL A 82 -6.74 1.20 15.73
CA VAL A 82 -5.33 0.91 15.98
C VAL A 82 -5.20 -0.45 16.67
N VAL A 83 -4.69 -1.43 15.93
CA VAL A 83 -4.52 -2.79 16.43
C VAL A 83 -3.03 -3.16 16.43
N PRO A 84 -2.50 -3.86 17.46
CA PRO A 84 -1.18 -4.45 17.40
C PRO A 84 -0.97 -5.32 16.16
N TYR A 85 0.27 -5.36 15.69
CA TYR A 85 0.69 -6.09 14.50
C TYR A 85 0.10 -5.56 13.18
N SER A 86 -0.15 -4.25 13.11
CA SER A 86 -0.71 -3.60 11.91
C SER A 86 0.35 -2.80 11.17
N TYR A 87 0.53 -3.08 9.88
CA TYR A 87 1.40 -2.31 9.00
C TYR A 87 0.57 -1.49 8.01
N TYR A 88 0.70 -0.16 8.11
CA TYR A 88 0.10 0.82 7.23
C TYR A 88 1.16 1.27 6.22
N CYS A 89 1.39 0.46 5.19
CA CYS A 89 2.34 0.79 4.12
C CYS A 89 1.73 1.85 3.20
N LEU A 90 2.38 3.00 3.08
CA LEU A 90 1.90 4.11 2.26
C LEU A 90 2.56 4.10 0.89
N LEU A 91 3.90 4.03 0.82
CA LEU A 91 4.64 3.99 -0.43
C LEU A 91 5.37 2.66 -0.56
N SER A 92 5.03 1.89 -1.58
CA SER A 92 5.73 0.68 -2.01
C SER A 92 5.98 0.74 -3.50
N ALA A 93 7.09 0.16 -3.96
CA ALA A 93 7.40 -0.08 -5.37
C ALA A 93 8.17 -1.40 -5.52
N ASP A 94 8.49 -1.81 -6.75
CA ASP A 94 9.34 -2.98 -7.04
C ASP A 94 10.76 -2.79 -6.47
N GLY A 95 10.97 -2.93 -5.16
CA GLY A 95 12.30 -2.76 -4.55
C GLY A 95 12.34 -2.08 -3.20
N PHE A 96 11.26 -1.45 -2.76
CA PHE A 96 11.20 -0.86 -1.42
C PHE A 96 9.77 -0.69 -0.92
N TYR A 97 9.64 -0.45 0.38
CA TYR A 97 8.39 -0.06 1.04
C TYR A 97 8.65 0.83 2.25
N ALA A 98 7.71 1.71 2.54
CA ALA A 98 7.77 2.65 3.65
C ALA A 98 6.39 2.90 4.27
N GLY A 99 6.33 2.98 5.60
CA GLY A 99 5.09 3.29 6.29
C GLY A 99 5.15 3.18 7.82
N LEU A 100 3.97 3.24 8.43
CA LEU A 100 3.80 3.23 9.89
C LEU A 100 3.40 1.84 10.39
N GLN A 101 3.94 1.47 11.53
CA GLN A 101 3.67 0.20 12.19
C GLN A 101 3.12 0.44 13.60
N GLN A 102 2.07 -0.32 13.96
CA GLN A 102 1.65 -0.53 15.33
C GLN A 102 2.19 -1.89 15.79
N LYS A 103 3.29 -1.91 16.54
CA LYS A 103 3.78 -3.12 17.23
C LYS A 103 2.98 -3.34 18.52
N ARG A 104 3.24 -4.47 19.19
CA ARG A 104 2.70 -4.70 20.53
C ARG A 104 3.31 -3.74 21.56
N GLU A 105 4.59 -3.44 21.42
CA GLU A 105 5.39 -2.67 22.38
C GLU A 105 5.43 -1.17 22.05
N GLY A 106 4.83 -0.74 20.93
CA GLY A 106 4.79 0.66 20.56
C GLY A 106 4.64 0.93 19.07
N ARG A 107 4.82 2.19 18.70
CA ARG A 107 4.65 2.72 17.34
C ARG A 107 6.00 2.98 16.71
N GLN A 108 6.14 2.67 15.42
CA GLN A 108 7.36 2.97 14.67
C GLN A 108 7.05 3.31 13.21
N PHE A 109 8.02 3.94 12.57
CA PHE A 109 8.10 4.10 11.14
C PHE A 109 9.20 3.17 10.59
N ILE A 110 8.97 2.55 9.44
CA ILE A 110 9.99 1.74 8.77
C ILE A 110 10.14 2.14 7.31
N PHE A 111 11.35 1.94 6.81
CA PHE A 111 11.68 1.99 5.40
C PHE A 111 12.67 0.89 5.05
N SER A 112 12.29 0.05 4.12
CA SER A 112 13.05 -1.14 3.72
C SER A 112 13.30 -1.12 2.23
N VAL A 113 14.52 -1.49 1.82
CA VAL A 113 14.95 -1.62 0.43
C VAL A 113 15.53 -3.01 0.25
N TRP A 114 14.98 -3.79 -0.69
CA TRP A 114 15.49 -5.13 -0.99
C TRP A 114 16.81 -5.07 -1.76
N ASP A 115 17.64 -6.08 -1.54
CA ASP A 115 18.78 -6.39 -2.39
C ASP A 115 18.32 -6.73 -3.83
N ALA A 116 19.28 -6.78 -4.77
CA ALA A 116 19.03 -7.19 -6.14
C ALA A 116 18.39 -8.59 -6.19
N GLY A 117 17.45 -8.80 -7.11
CA GLY A 117 16.72 -10.06 -7.23
C GLY A 117 15.90 -10.46 -5.99
N GLY A 118 15.62 -9.51 -5.08
CA GLY A 118 14.87 -9.76 -3.85
C GLY A 118 15.68 -10.41 -2.74
N GLY A 119 17.00 -10.58 -2.87
CA GLY A 119 17.85 -10.95 -1.74
C GLY A 119 17.85 -12.43 -1.30
N LYS A 120 17.28 -13.34 -2.10
CA LYS A 120 17.30 -14.81 -1.91
C LYS A 120 17.12 -15.30 -0.45
N ASN A 121 16.29 -14.60 0.33
CA ASN A 121 15.97 -14.83 1.75
C ASN A 121 17.14 -14.75 2.76
N ASN A 122 18.40 -14.52 2.36
CA ASN A 122 19.53 -14.50 3.28
C ASN A 122 20.54 -13.39 2.91
N ALA A 123 20.55 -12.32 3.72
CA ALA A 123 21.43 -11.17 3.53
C ALA A 123 22.93 -11.54 3.51
N ALA A 124 23.35 -12.49 4.34
CA ALA A 124 24.76 -12.90 4.43
C ALA A 124 25.26 -13.64 3.18
N LYS A 125 24.34 -14.14 2.34
CA LYS A 125 24.66 -14.85 1.09
C LYS A 125 24.55 -13.96 -0.15
N MET A 126 24.20 -12.68 0.00
CA MET A 126 24.10 -11.77 -1.13
C MET A 126 25.49 -11.30 -1.57
N PRO A 127 25.86 -11.44 -2.85
CA PRO A 127 27.08 -10.86 -3.40
C PRO A 127 27.15 -9.36 -3.15
N ALA A 128 28.34 -8.81 -2.90
CA ALA A 128 28.51 -7.41 -2.53
C ALA A 128 27.96 -6.43 -3.59
N ASP A 129 28.09 -6.76 -4.87
CA ASP A 129 27.54 -5.99 -6.01
C ASP A 129 26.01 -6.04 -6.11
N SER A 130 25.38 -6.99 -5.43
CA SER A 130 23.95 -7.23 -5.41
C SER A 130 23.27 -6.70 -4.14
N GLN A 131 24.05 -6.22 -3.16
CA GLN A 131 23.52 -5.70 -1.91
C GLN A 131 23.05 -4.24 -2.05
N ALA A 132 21.88 -3.95 -1.51
CA ALA A 132 21.48 -2.59 -1.20
C ALA A 132 22.45 -2.01 -0.14
N VAL A 133 22.88 -0.77 -0.38
CA VAL A 133 23.87 -0.07 0.44
C VAL A 133 23.24 1.20 1.00
N LEU A 134 23.25 1.33 2.32
CA LEU A 134 22.89 2.57 2.98
C LEU A 134 23.99 3.62 2.71
N LEU A 135 23.60 4.76 2.15
CA LEU A 135 24.49 5.89 1.89
C LEU A 135 24.42 6.93 2.99
N GLN A 136 23.21 7.17 3.53
CA GLN A 136 22.98 8.16 4.57
C GLN A 136 21.76 7.77 5.41
N ALA A 137 21.78 8.11 6.69
CA ALA A 137 20.65 7.94 7.61
C ALA A 137 20.25 9.28 8.23
N GLY A 138 18.96 9.45 8.47
CA GLY A 138 18.42 10.55 9.24
C GLY A 138 18.72 10.44 10.73
N HIS A 139 18.51 11.53 11.45
CA HIS A 139 18.72 11.57 12.89
C HIS A 139 17.77 10.59 13.62
N SER A 140 18.29 9.89 14.63
CA SER A 140 17.55 8.89 15.45
C SER A 140 16.96 7.70 14.68
N VAL A 141 17.44 7.45 13.45
CA VAL A 141 17.04 6.28 12.66
C VAL A 141 17.94 5.10 12.99
N LEU A 142 17.33 4.00 13.44
CA LEU A 142 18.01 2.73 13.70
C LEU A 142 18.18 1.95 12.40
N LEU A 143 19.34 1.33 12.23
CA LEU A 143 19.74 0.68 10.99
C LEU A 143 19.89 -0.82 11.17
N GLY A 144 19.59 -1.59 10.13
CA GLY A 144 19.81 -3.03 10.10
C GLY A 144 19.64 -3.61 8.71
N ARG A 145 19.86 -4.92 8.61
CA ARG A 145 19.50 -5.72 7.43
C ARG A 145 18.38 -6.69 7.80
N PHE A 146 17.56 -7.07 6.82
CA PHE A 146 16.49 -8.05 6.98
C PHE A 146 16.70 -9.30 6.12
N GLY A 147 15.98 -10.37 6.43
CA GLY A 147 16.05 -11.70 5.79
C GLY A 147 14.70 -12.43 5.87
N GLY A 148 14.60 -13.64 5.30
CA GLY A 148 13.44 -14.53 5.42
C GLY A 148 12.32 -14.34 4.38
N GLU A 149 12.12 -13.12 3.89
CA GLU A 149 11.13 -12.75 2.85
C GLU A 149 11.80 -11.93 1.75
N GLY A 150 12.95 -12.46 1.32
CA GLY A 150 14.01 -11.73 0.68
C GLY A 150 15.06 -11.24 1.69
N SER A 151 15.96 -10.39 1.24
CA SER A 151 16.89 -9.68 2.12
C SER A 151 17.18 -8.27 1.61
N GLY A 152 17.70 -7.41 2.49
CA GLY A 152 17.95 -6.02 2.16
C GLY A 152 18.31 -5.16 3.36
N VAL A 153 18.29 -3.84 3.15
CA VAL A 153 18.49 -2.82 4.19
C VAL A 153 17.13 -2.41 4.76
N GLN A 154 17.07 -2.29 6.08
CA GLN A 154 15.92 -1.73 6.77
C GLN A 154 16.35 -0.62 7.72
N THR A 155 15.54 0.43 7.74
CA THR A 155 15.62 1.50 8.72
C THR A 155 14.36 1.49 9.59
N ARG A 156 14.53 1.82 10.87
CA ARG A 156 13.44 1.90 11.85
C ARG A 156 13.59 3.18 12.64
N TRP A 157 12.52 3.97 12.69
CA TRP A 157 12.45 5.15 13.53
C TRP A 157 11.36 4.94 14.58
N LEU A 158 11.74 4.99 15.86
CA LEU A 158 10.77 4.94 16.95
C LEU A 158 10.00 6.25 16.96
N PHE A 159 8.84 6.22 16.30
CA PHE A 159 8.02 7.38 16.04
C PHE A 159 6.62 7.13 16.56
N ASN A 160 6.26 7.87 17.62
CA ASN A 160 4.95 7.79 18.25
C ASN A 160 3.91 8.59 17.45
N TRP A 161 3.62 8.12 16.24
CA TRP A 161 2.56 8.67 15.40
C TRP A 161 1.22 8.65 16.16
N GLN A 162 0.30 9.55 15.79
CA GLN A 162 -1.01 9.77 16.39
C GLN A 162 -2.09 9.41 15.38
N THR A 163 -3.27 9.01 15.88
CA THR A 163 -4.43 8.81 15.01
C THR A 163 -4.94 10.16 14.51
N ASP A 164 -5.72 10.10 13.44
CA ASP A 164 -6.41 11.26 12.85
C ASP A 164 -5.46 12.37 12.35
N SER A 165 -4.15 12.09 12.35
CA SER A 165 -3.08 12.94 11.82
C SER A 165 -2.70 12.50 10.40
N ALA A 166 -2.47 13.48 9.52
CA ALA A 166 -1.98 13.21 8.17
C ALA A 166 -0.45 13.12 8.14
N TYR A 167 0.06 11.97 7.70
CA TYR A 167 1.48 11.75 7.49
C TYR A 167 1.80 11.73 6.00
N LYS A 168 2.84 12.46 5.60
CA LYS A 168 3.23 12.62 4.20
C LYS A 168 4.60 12.02 3.96
N LEU A 169 4.71 11.24 2.91
CA LEU A 169 5.97 10.65 2.45
C LEU A 169 6.28 11.13 1.05
N LEU A 170 7.57 11.31 0.80
CA LEU A 170 8.11 11.65 -0.49
C LEU A 170 9.38 10.82 -0.71
N THR A 171 9.46 10.11 -1.82
CA THR A 171 10.63 9.32 -2.19
C THR A 171 11.23 9.89 -3.47
N HIS A 172 12.52 10.19 -3.44
CA HIS A 172 13.34 10.52 -4.61
C HIS A 172 14.00 9.24 -5.14
N LEU A 173 13.87 9.01 -6.44
CA LEU A 173 14.35 7.84 -7.16
C LEU A 173 15.35 8.30 -8.23
N GLN A 174 16.62 8.34 -7.86
CA GLN A 174 17.71 8.78 -8.74
C GLN A 174 18.27 7.56 -9.49
N CYS A 175 17.78 7.32 -10.71
CA CYS A 175 18.20 6.21 -11.55
C CYS A 175 19.51 6.52 -12.30
N ASP A 176 20.47 5.61 -12.23
CA ASP A 176 21.67 5.56 -13.06
C ASP A 176 21.55 4.36 -14.00
N THR A 177 21.23 4.63 -15.27
CA THR A 177 21.03 3.59 -16.29
C THR A 177 22.33 2.95 -16.76
N VAL A 178 23.47 3.61 -16.59
CA VAL A 178 24.79 3.06 -16.95
C VAL A 178 25.23 2.05 -15.90
N ALA A 179 25.17 2.44 -14.62
CA ALA A 179 25.50 1.57 -13.50
C ALA A 179 24.37 0.58 -13.15
N GLN A 180 23.20 0.70 -13.78
CA GLN A 180 22.00 -0.09 -13.48
C GLN A 180 21.62 -0.02 -11.99
N THR A 181 21.69 1.18 -11.41
CA THR A 181 21.35 1.40 -9.99
C THR A 181 20.29 2.46 -9.81
N THR A 182 19.59 2.42 -8.68
CA THR A 182 18.74 3.53 -8.24
C THR A 182 19.15 3.92 -6.82
N THR A 183 19.40 5.20 -6.61
CA THR A 183 19.49 5.77 -5.26
C THR A 183 18.11 6.21 -4.81
N ILE A 184 17.64 5.62 -3.72
CA ILE A 184 16.31 5.80 -3.15
C ILE A 184 16.46 6.62 -1.87
N THR A 185 15.98 7.86 -1.90
CA THR A 185 15.98 8.75 -0.74
C THR A 185 14.56 8.93 -0.24
N LEU A 186 14.29 8.58 1.00
CA LEU A 186 12.97 8.73 1.61
C LEU A 186 12.94 9.95 2.53
N PHE A 187 11.92 10.79 2.35
CA PHE A 187 11.60 11.94 3.18
C PHE A 187 10.26 11.75 3.88
N PHE A 188 10.20 12.22 5.12
CA PHE A 188 9.01 12.28 5.95
C PHE A 188 8.70 13.75 6.27
N HIS A 189 7.45 14.18 6.10
CA HIS A 189 7.04 15.53 6.48
C HIS A 189 6.55 15.57 7.92
N ASP A 190 7.16 16.37 8.78
CA ASP A 190 6.79 16.47 10.21
C ASP A 190 5.67 17.47 10.52
N GLY A 191 5.12 18.11 9.49
CA GLY A 191 4.11 19.17 9.60
C GLY A 191 4.68 20.56 9.32
N GLN A 192 6.00 20.73 9.40
CA GLN A 192 6.68 21.99 9.08
C GLN A 192 7.67 21.83 7.93
N ARG A 193 8.44 20.74 7.91
CA ARG A 193 9.48 20.51 6.90
C ARG A 193 9.64 19.04 6.55
N TRP A 194 10.23 18.81 5.38
CA TRP A 194 10.72 17.49 4.98
C TRP A 194 11.99 17.14 5.77
N LYS A 195 12.04 15.90 6.27
CA LYS A 195 13.20 15.30 6.93
C LYS A 195 13.58 14.03 6.18
N MET A 196 14.84 13.91 5.80
CA MET A 196 15.35 12.67 5.24
C MET A 196 15.38 11.57 6.31
N ILE A 197 14.78 10.42 6.01
CA ILE A 197 14.83 9.21 6.85
C ILE A 197 16.07 8.40 6.50
N ALA A 198 16.28 8.13 5.21
CA ALA A 198 17.47 7.43 4.73
C ALA A 198 17.66 7.60 3.22
N LYS A 199 18.90 7.39 2.80
CA LYS A 199 19.33 7.32 1.40
C LYS A 199 20.00 5.98 1.17
N VAL A 200 19.45 5.16 0.27
CA VAL A 200 19.90 3.79 0.02
C VAL A 200 20.11 3.59 -1.47
N ARG A 201 21.27 3.09 -1.88
CA ARG A 201 21.53 2.67 -3.26
C ARG A 201 21.16 1.21 -3.44
N ARG A 202 20.34 0.92 -4.44
CA ARG A 202 19.97 -0.44 -4.85
C ARG A 202 20.57 -0.77 -6.22
N PRO A 203 21.41 -1.81 -6.33
CA PRO A 203 21.97 -2.24 -7.61
C PRO A 203 20.98 -3.10 -8.42
N HIS A 204 21.25 -3.26 -9.71
CA HIS A 204 20.44 -4.00 -10.68
C HIS A 204 18.96 -3.58 -10.69
N PHE A 205 18.72 -2.27 -10.59
CA PHE A 205 17.38 -1.72 -10.47
C PHE A 205 17.28 -0.33 -11.09
N ILE A 206 16.30 -0.17 -11.98
CA ILE A 206 15.85 1.12 -12.51
C ILE A 206 14.38 1.29 -12.11
N SER A 207 14.09 2.36 -11.39
CA SER A 207 12.73 2.66 -10.93
C SER A 207 11.80 2.98 -12.10
N THR A 208 10.58 2.43 -12.02
CA THR A 208 9.48 2.66 -12.95
C THR A 208 8.18 2.83 -12.15
N THR A 209 7.06 3.07 -12.82
CA THR A 209 5.74 3.07 -12.16
C THR A 209 5.28 1.68 -11.70
N LYS A 210 6.02 0.62 -12.05
CA LYS A 210 5.66 -0.76 -11.72
C LYS A 210 5.77 -1.02 -10.23
N GLY A 211 4.72 -1.66 -9.69
CA GLY A 211 4.65 -2.05 -8.29
C GLY A 211 4.31 -0.91 -7.34
N TYR A 212 4.00 0.30 -7.85
CA TYR A 212 3.55 1.40 -7.00
C TYR A 212 2.28 1.00 -6.26
N ALA A 213 2.37 0.92 -4.93
CA ALA A 213 1.31 0.36 -4.11
C ALA A 213 1.25 0.94 -2.70
N SER A 214 0.08 0.82 -2.09
CA SER A 214 -0.14 0.99 -0.65
C SER A 214 -0.84 -0.27 -0.15
N PHE A 215 -0.62 -0.66 1.10
CA PHE A 215 -1.29 -1.83 1.66
C PHE A 215 -1.45 -1.74 3.17
N LEU A 216 -2.52 -2.37 3.66
CA LEU A 216 -2.82 -2.53 5.06
C LEU A 216 -2.69 -4.01 5.43
N GLU A 217 -1.74 -4.32 6.32
CA GLU A 217 -1.39 -5.70 6.68
C GLU A 217 -1.60 -5.97 8.18
N ASP A 218 -2.10 -7.17 8.50
CA ASP A 218 -1.94 -7.82 9.81
C ASP A 218 -0.83 -8.88 9.72
N TRP A 219 0.34 -8.57 10.30
CA TRP A 219 1.50 -9.45 10.27
C TRP A 219 1.53 -10.45 11.44
N SER A 220 0.53 -10.43 12.34
CA SER A 220 0.44 -11.41 13.42
C SER A 220 0.34 -12.83 12.87
N GLY A 221 -0.28 -12.98 11.69
CA GLY A 221 -0.62 -14.25 11.07
C GLY A 221 -1.66 -15.04 11.87
N ARG A 222 -2.37 -14.43 12.82
CA ARG A 222 -3.29 -15.13 13.73
C ARG A 222 -4.77 -14.93 13.38
N GLY A 223 -5.07 -14.27 12.26
CA GLY A 223 -6.44 -13.99 11.83
C GLY A 223 -7.16 -13.07 12.81
N ASP A 224 -6.51 -11.97 13.20
CA ASP A 224 -7.08 -11.04 14.16
C ASP A 224 -8.34 -10.37 13.59
N ARG A 225 -9.45 -10.52 14.31
CA ARG A 225 -10.76 -10.01 13.90
C ARG A 225 -10.97 -8.56 14.31
N ARG A 226 -10.02 -7.88 14.94
CA ARG A 226 -10.16 -6.44 15.22
C ARG A 226 -9.99 -5.63 13.95
N ARG A 227 -10.80 -4.57 13.82
CA ARG A 227 -10.78 -3.70 12.65
C ARG A 227 -9.53 -2.83 12.63
N ARG A 228 -8.83 -2.85 11.51
CA ARG A 228 -7.75 -1.92 11.13
C ARG A 228 -8.28 -1.05 10.00
N ALA A 229 -7.91 0.22 9.97
CA ALA A 229 -8.34 1.09 8.89
C ALA A 229 -7.30 2.16 8.60
N VAL A 230 -7.32 2.66 7.37
CA VAL A 230 -6.42 3.72 6.90
C VAL A 230 -7.01 4.42 5.68
N PHE A 231 -6.85 5.74 5.63
CA PHE A 231 -7.04 6.51 4.42
C PHE A 231 -5.68 6.67 3.73
N TYR A 232 -5.59 6.32 2.45
CA TYR A 232 -4.48 6.69 1.58
C TYR A 232 -4.93 7.79 0.65
N ARG A 233 -4.25 8.94 0.68
CA ARG A 233 -4.67 10.15 -0.02
C ARG A 233 -3.54 10.71 -0.86
N GLN A 234 -3.90 11.54 -1.84
CA GLN A 234 -2.98 12.33 -2.65
C GLN A 234 -1.82 11.49 -3.17
N GLN A 235 -2.13 10.41 -3.89
CA GLN A 235 -1.07 9.57 -4.49
C GLN A 235 -0.58 10.25 -5.75
N TRP A 236 0.73 10.45 -5.85
CA TRP A 236 1.35 11.16 -6.97
C TRP A 236 2.67 10.51 -7.36
N VAL A 237 2.95 10.53 -8.66
CA VAL A 237 4.29 10.28 -9.20
C VAL A 237 4.74 11.46 -10.04
N ARG A 238 6.05 11.74 -10.04
CA ARG A 238 6.68 12.66 -10.98
C ARG A 238 7.61 11.86 -11.88
N THR A 239 7.41 11.94 -13.18
CA THR A 239 8.35 11.38 -14.16
C THR A 239 9.56 12.29 -14.34
N THR A 240 10.63 11.77 -14.96
CA THR A 240 11.87 12.53 -15.21
C THR A 240 11.70 13.71 -16.17
N ASP A 241 10.56 13.80 -16.89
CA ASP A 241 10.13 14.98 -17.64
C ASP A 241 9.62 16.13 -16.75
N GLY A 242 9.56 15.91 -15.44
CA GLY A 242 9.17 16.89 -14.45
C GLY A 242 7.66 16.99 -14.18
N VAL A 243 6.84 16.13 -14.81
CA VAL A 243 5.38 16.22 -14.73
C VAL A 243 4.82 15.35 -13.59
N TRP A 244 4.06 15.98 -12.69
CA TRP A 244 3.31 15.29 -11.64
C TRP A 244 2.02 14.66 -12.19
N LYS A 245 1.76 13.40 -11.82
CA LYS A 245 0.60 12.63 -12.27
C LYS A 245 -0.08 11.91 -11.10
N GLN A 246 -1.40 12.03 -11.05
CA GLN A 246 -2.26 11.22 -10.19
C GLN A 246 -2.57 9.88 -10.84
N PRO A 247 -2.93 8.85 -10.05
CA PRO A 247 -3.40 7.61 -10.61
C PRO A 247 -4.75 7.81 -11.31
N ALA A 248 -4.99 7.08 -12.39
CA ALA A 248 -6.31 6.99 -13.00
C ALA A 248 -7.23 6.04 -12.21
N TYR A 249 -6.65 4.98 -11.64
CA TYR A 249 -7.35 4.02 -10.80
C TYR A 249 -6.36 3.30 -9.86
N ALA A 250 -6.92 2.66 -8.84
CA ALA A 250 -6.24 1.64 -8.06
C ALA A 250 -6.88 0.28 -8.34
N MET A 251 -6.05 -0.74 -8.53
CA MET A 251 -6.46 -2.13 -8.63
C MET A 251 -6.27 -2.80 -7.28
N VAL A 252 -7.35 -3.38 -6.76
CA VAL A 252 -7.32 -4.18 -5.54
C VAL A 252 -6.53 -5.45 -5.80
N MET A 253 -5.57 -5.75 -4.94
CA MET A 253 -4.73 -6.93 -5.01
C MET A 253 -4.82 -7.68 -3.68
N ASN A 254 -5.48 -8.82 -3.71
CA ASN A 254 -5.72 -9.63 -2.54
C ASN A 254 -4.90 -10.90 -2.62
N TYR A 255 -4.12 -11.20 -1.57
CA TYR A 255 -3.31 -12.42 -1.56
C TYR A 255 -4.19 -13.64 -1.28
N THR A 256 -4.72 -14.22 -2.34
CA THR A 256 -5.62 -15.38 -2.34
C THR A 256 -4.89 -16.72 -2.19
N LYS A 257 -3.54 -16.73 -2.14
CA LYS A 257 -2.76 -17.97 -2.30
C LYS A 257 -2.66 -18.89 -1.07
N LYS A 258 -3.27 -18.56 0.07
CA LYS A 258 -3.38 -19.48 1.22
C LYS A 258 -4.76 -19.33 1.86
N LYS A 259 -5.17 -20.35 2.64
CA LYS A 259 -6.42 -20.43 3.45
C LYS A 259 -6.54 -19.31 4.50
N VAL A 260 -6.41 -18.05 4.09
CA VAL A 260 -6.45 -16.86 4.94
C VAL A 260 -7.77 -16.16 4.63
N PHE A 261 -8.69 -16.28 5.58
CA PHE A 261 -10.01 -15.69 5.53
C PHE A 261 -9.99 -14.38 6.32
N ASN A 262 -9.82 -13.26 5.63
CA ASN A 262 -10.42 -11.97 6.00
C ASN A 262 -10.13 -11.02 4.84
N TYR A 263 -11.11 -10.75 3.98
CA TYR A 263 -10.92 -9.73 2.95
C TYR A 263 -11.45 -8.43 3.49
N GLY A 264 -10.63 -7.40 3.32
CA GLY A 264 -10.95 -6.08 3.74
C GLY A 264 -12.10 -5.44 2.98
N ALA A 265 -12.33 -4.18 3.29
CA ALA A 265 -13.13 -3.31 2.45
C ALA A 265 -12.22 -2.26 1.83
N VAL A 266 -12.50 -1.92 0.58
CA VAL A 266 -11.92 -0.75 -0.08
C VAL A 266 -13.04 0.12 -0.61
N SER A 267 -12.92 1.43 -0.41
CA SER A 267 -13.82 2.42 -0.99
C SER A 267 -13.03 3.60 -1.55
N CYS A 268 -13.57 4.25 -2.58
CA CYS A 268 -13.00 5.49 -3.11
C CYS A 268 -13.33 6.65 -2.15
N THR A 269 -12.41 7.58 -2.01
CA THR A 269 -12.64 8.86 -1.31
C THR A 269 -12.22 10.01 -2.23
N ASP A 270 -12.57 11.23 -1.85
CA ASP A 270 -12.02 12.42 -2.52
C ASP A 270 -10.48 12.43 -2.37
N GLY A 271 -9.79 12.43 -3.51
CA GLY A 271 -8.33 12.38 -3.61
C GLY A 271 -7.69 11.09 -3.07
N GLY A 272 -8.40 9.98 -2.94
CA GLY A 272 -7.82 8.79 -2.30
C GLY A 272 -8.69 7.54 -2.21
N TYR A 273 -8.32 6.68 -1.27
CA TYR A 273 -9.00 5.44 -0.95
C TYR A 273 -9.03 5.22 0.56
N PHE A 274 -10.07 4.56 1.04
CA PHE A 274 -10.17 4.07 2.41
C PHE A 274 -10.10 2.55 2.41
N LEU A 275 -9.14 2.00 3.15
CA LEU A 275 -8.95 0.56 3.32
C LEU A 275 -9.28 0.17 4.75
N VAL A 276 -9.88 -1.00 4.88
CA VAL A 276 -10.16 -1.65 6.16
C VAL A 276 -9.71 -3.09 6.06
N THR A 277 -9.00 -3.61 7.05
CA THR A 277 -8.76 -5.06 7.21
C THR A 277 -9.19 -5.51 8.61
N GLY A 278 -9.30 -6.82 8.84
CA GLY A 278 -9.86 -7.33 10.08
C GLY A 278 -11.40 -7.19 10.14
N ALA A 279 -12.00 -7.33 11.32
CA ALA A 279 -13.46 -7.25 11.60
C ALA A 279 -14.32 -8.46 11.20
N GLY A 280 -13.93 -9.28 10.24
CA GLY A 280 -14.93 -10.16 9.63
C GLY A 280 -15.98 -9.35 8.87
N PHE A 281 -16.88 -10.05 8.19
CA PHE A 281 -17.88 -9.56 7.24
C PHE A 281 -18.11 -8.04 7.19
N THR A 282 -17.46 -7.40 6.23
CA THR A 282 -17.86 -6.09 5.74
C THR A 282 -18.92 -6.31 4.64
N ASN A 283 -19.91 -5.42 4.53
CA ASN A 283 -20.83 -5.46 3.38
C ASN A 283 -20.18 -4.94 2.09
N PHE A 284 -18.95 -4.44 2.21
CA PHE A 284 -18.19 -3.81 1.14
C PHE A 284 -16.96 -4.68 0.94
N TYR A 285 -17.10 -5.68 0.07
CA TYR A 285 -15.99 -6.47 -0.42
C TYR A 285 -15.65 -5.96 -1.83
N ALA A 286 -14.38 -5.62 -2.06
CA ALA A 286 -13.87 -5.42 -3.39
C ALA A 286 -13.19 -6.72 -3.84
N PRO A 287 -13.71 -7.42 -4.86
CA PRO A 287 -13.03 -8.59 -5.43
C PRO A 287 -11.59 -8.31 -5.82
N ASP A 288 -10.75 -9.34 -5.77
CA ASP A 288 -9.40 -9.26 -6.33
C ASP A 288 -9.44 -8.72 -7.77
N LYS A 289 -8.50 -7.83 -8.09
CA LYS A 289 -8.38 -7.11 -9.37
C LYS A 289 -9.50 -6.12 -9.68
N THR A 290 -10.37 -5.81 -8.71
CA THR A 290 -11.34 -4.72 -8.87
C THR A 290 -10.59 -3.42 -9.11
N ARG A 291 -10.99 -2.68 -10.15
CA ARG A 291 -10.46 -1.35 -10.45
C ARG A 291 -11.38 -0.30 -9.85
N LEU A 292 -10.84 0.48 -8.94
CA LEU A 292 -11.51 1.59 -8.29
C LEU A 292 -11.02 2.88 -8.94
N PRO A 293 -11.91 3.72 -9.51
CA PRO A 293 -11.49 4.97 -10.14
C PRO A 293 -10.88 5.89 -9.08
N TYR A 294 -9.84 6.64 -9.47
CA TYR A 294 -9.33 7.69 -8.62
C TYR A 294 -10.25 8.91 -8.75
N LEU A 295 -11.01 9.20 -7.68
CA LEU A 295 -11.89 10.35 -7.61
C LEU A 295 -11.06 11.57 -7.19
N GLY A 296 -10.20 12.02 -8.10
CA GLY A 296 -9.20 13.03 -7.84
C GLY A 296 -9.47 14.39 -8.51
N GLY A 297 -9.03 15.43 -7.80
CA GLY A 297 -8.71 16.77 -8.27
C GLY A 297 -7.70 17.36 -7.29
N GLY A 298 -6.65 18.02 -7.77
CA GLY A 298 -5.61 18.55 -6.87
C GLY A 298 -4.42 19.15 -7.61
N SER A 299 -3.69 20.02 -6.92
CA SER A 299 -2.43 20.56 -7.42
C SER A 299 -1.26 19.64 -7.06
N PRO A 300 -0.14 19.72 -7.81
CA PRO A 300 1.09 19.03 -7.45
C PRO A 300 1.43 19.15 -5.95
N PRO A 301 1.88 18.06 -5.31
CA PRO A 301 1.92 17.97 -3.85
C PRO A 301 3.07 18.76 -3.20
N VAL A 302 4.10 19.09 -3.97
CA VAL A 302 5.35 19.67 -3.45
C VAL A 302 5.79 20.77 -4.41
N ALA A 303 5.77 22.01 -3.94
CA ALA A 303 6.24 23.17 -4.72
C ALA A 303 7.77 23.28 -4.74
N VAL A 304 8.42 22.96 -3.62
CA VAL A 304 9.89 22.97 -3.47
C VAL A 304 10.32 21.59 -3.00
N LEU A 305 11.02 20.87 -3.88
CA LEU A 305 11.53 19.52 -3.60
C LEU A 305 12.68 19.59 -2.59
N PRO A 306 12.73 18.69 -1.59
CA PRO A 306 13.84 18.63 -0.65
C PRO A 306 15.08 17.99 -1.29
N GLU A 307 16.27 18.47 -0.90
CA GLU A 307 17.56 17.85 -1.23
C GLU A 307 18.17 17.12 -0.04
#